data_AF-A0A5B7B467-F1
#
_entry.id   AF-A0A5B7B467-F1
#
_cell.length_a   1.000
_cell.length_b   1.000
_cell.length_c   1.000
_cell.angle_alpha   90.00
_cell.angle_beta   90.00
_cell.angle_gamma   90.00
#
_symmetry.space_group_name_H-M   'P 1'
#
loop_
_entity.id
_entity.type
_entity.pdbx_description
1 polymer ?
#
loop_
_entity_poly.entity_id
_entity_poly.type
_entity_poly.pdbx_seq_one_letter_code
_entity_poly.pdbx_strand_id
1 'polypeptide(L)'
;MRAGDFGAPSEDFRVARFIDEASVSWKVVAMKRSFQPEEANVILQIPLGRQHYEDKLIWNFNSCGIYSVKSGYLLARSFYADAHSRNAAQGESSTRGLISSHWQNLWKLEVPRKLLLFLWRCSNEILAVGSMLRSRHLPVDPGCPLCNSDLETPIHLFGACFFARQVWYSSNLQVDS
;
A
#
# COMPACT_ATOMS: atom_id res chain seq x y z
N MET A 1 -5.35 8.32 16.68
CA MET A 1 -3.93 8.21 17.07
C MET A 1 -3.43 9.62 17.35
N ARG A 2 -3.01 9.88 18.59
CA ARG A 2 -2.63 11.21 19.08
C ARG A 2 -1.37 11.70 18.35
N ALA A 3 -1.37 12.97 17.95
CA ALA A 3 -0.15 13.67 17.55
C ALA A 3 0.85 13.52 18.70
N GLY A 4 1.99 12.88 18.43
CA GLY A 4 3.07 12.79 19.38
C GLY A 4 3.58 14.19 19.66
N ASP A 5 3.64 14.55 20.95
CA ASP A 5 4.44 15.64 21.46
C ASP A 5 5.89 15.39 21.03
N PHE A 6 6.31 16.02 19.93
CA PHE A 6 7.71 16.28 19.68
C PHE A 6 8.10 17.35 20.70
N GLY A 7 8.64 16.92 21.85
CA GLY A 7 9.15 17.81 22.87
C GLY A 7 9.99 18.92 22.21
N ALA A 8 9.76 20.16 22.63
CA ALA A 8 10.44 21.31 22.05
C ALA A 8 11.96 21.03 22.00
N PRO A 9 12.60 21.15 20.83
CA PRO A 9 14.04 20.93 20.73
C PRO A 9 14.73 21.86 21.72
N SER A 10 15.70 21.36 22.48
CA SER A 10 16.44 22.20 23.42
C SER A 10 17.03 23.38 22.64
N GLU A 11 16.81 24.60 23.14
CA GLU A 11 17.17 25.87 22.49
C GLU A 11 18.62 25.91 21.98
N ASP A 12 19.51 25.14 22.61
CA ASP A 12 20.94 25.07 22.27
C ASP A 12 21.26 24.50 20.88
N PHE A 13 20.35 23.72 20.26
CA PHE A 13 20.58 23.10 18.94
C PHE A 13 19.79 23.75 17.81
N ARG A 14 19.09 24.86 18.06
CA ARG A 14 18.37 25.54 16.97
C ARG A 14 19.37 26.14 15.99
N VAL A 15 19.30 25.68 14.74
CA VAL A 15 20.16 26.14 13.63
C VAL A 15 20.13 27.67 13.47
N ALA A 16 19.01 28.31 13.79
CA ALA A 16 18.85 29.77 13.77
C ALA A 16 19.91 30.52 14.59
N ARG A 17 20.41 29.95 15.71
CA ARG A 17 21.44 30.57 16.55
C ARG A 17 22.78 30.76 15.82
N PHE A 18 23.02 29.92 14.82
CA PHE A 18 24.23 29.92 14.01
C PHE A 18 24.11 30.82 12.79
N ILE A 19 23.03 31.59 12.66
CA ILE A 19 22.89 32.65 11.66
C ILE A 19 23.42 33.95 12.28
N ASP A 20 24.20 34.68 11.50
CA ASP A 20 24.54 36.07 11.78
C ASP A 20 23.51 36.97 11.09
N GLU A 21 22.65 37.60 11.88
CA GLU A 21 21.56 38.46 11.40
C GLU A 21 22.09 39.70 10.66
N ALA A 22 23.28 40.20 11.01
CA ALA A 22 23.84 41.40 10.40
C ALA A 22 24.39 41.15 8.99
N SER A 23 25.01 39.98 8.79
CA SER A 23 25.63 39.60 7.52
C SER A 23 24.80 38.63 6.68
N VAL A 24 23.68 38.14 7.21
CA VAL A 24 22.84 37.07 6.64
C VAL A 24 23.72 35.89 6.21
N SER A 25 24.61 35.48 7.11
CA SER A 25 25.59 34.43 6.85
C SER A 25 25.68 33.42 7.98
N TRP A 26 26.17 32.23 7.67
CA TRP A 26 26.38 31.19 8.67
C TRP A 26 27.62 31.47 9.51
N LYS A 27 27.51 31.32 10.83
CA LYS A 27 28.64 31.30 11.77
C LYS A 27 29.39 29.96 11.66
N VAL A 28 30.12 29.78 10.56
CA VAL A 28 30.73 28.51 10.14
C VAL A 28 31.58 27.86 11.25
N VAL A 29 32.37 28.65 11.98
CA VAL A 29 33.25 28.13 13.05
C VAL A 29 32.44 27.55 14.21
N ALA A 30 31.36 28.22 14.61
CA ALA A 30 30.48 27.71 15.66
C ALA A 30 29.71 26.48 15.18
N MET A 31 29.22 26.49 13.93
CA MET A 31 28.51 25.37 13.31
C MET A 31 29.35 24.08 13.30
N LYS A 32 30.59 24.17 12.81
CA LYS A 32 31.51 23.02 12.73
C LYS A 32 31.98 22.51 14.10
N ARG A 33 31.81 23.28 15.17
CA ARG A 33 32.11 22.85 16.55
C ARG A 33 30.93 22.15 17.22
N SER A 34 29.71 22.47 16.81
CA SER A 34 28.48 21.97 17.43
C SER A 34 27.91 20.72 16.74
N PHE A 35 28.20 20.50 15.46
CA PHE A 35 27.67 19.40 14.66
C PHE A 35 28.78 18.51 14.10
N GLN A 36 28.45 17.26 13.76
CA GLN A 36 29.38 16.41 13.01
C GLN A 36 29.69 17.02 11.64
N PRO A 37 30.87 16.73 11.05
CA PRO A 37 31.27 17.32 9.77
C PRO A 37 30.23 17.11 8.65
N GLU A 38 29.58 15.95 8.60
CA GLU A 38 28.53 15.65 7.60
C GLU A 38 27.29 16.52 7.82
N GLU A 39 26.82 16.63 9.05
CA GLU A 39 25.64 17.41 9.42
C GLU A 39 25.87 18.91 9.20
N ALA A 40 27.03 19.42 9.65
CA ALA A 40 27.41 20.81 9.46
C ALA A 40 27.44 21.17 7.97
N ASN A 41 27.93 20.27 7.11
CA ASN A 41 27.97 20.50 5.67
C ASN A 41 26.56 20.57 5.05
N VAL A 42 25.65 19.68 5.47
CA VAL A 42 24.25 19.71 5.02
C VAL A 42 23.56 21.01 5.46
N ILE A 43 23.76 21.43 6.70
CA ILE A 43 23.16 22.66 7.23
C ILE A 43 23.68 23.89 6.48
N LEU A 44 24.99 23.96 6.21
CA LEU A 44 25.60 25.08 5.49
C LEU A 44 25.10 25.21 4.03
N GLN A 45 24.53 24.17 3.44
CA GLN A 45 23.93 24.21 2.11
C GLN A 45 22.53 24.84 2.09
N ILE A 46 21.92 25.08 3.25
CA ILE A 46 20.62 25.75 3.32
C ILE A 46 20.82 27.24 2.95
N PRO A 47 20.18 27.73 1.87
CA PRO A 47 20.31 29.11 1.45
C PRO A 47 19.61 30.04 2.45
N LEU A 48 20.32 31.06 2.92
CA LEU A 48 19.77 32.08 3.80
C LEU A 48 19.06 33.15 2.98
N GLY A 49 17.77 33.33 3.23
CA GLY A 49 16.98 34.40 2.61
C GLY A 49 17.31 35.76 3.23
N ARG A 50 17.40 36.81 2.40
CA ARG A 50 17.58 38.20 2.87
C ARG A 50 16.31 38.83 3.45
N GLN A 51 15.17 38.17 3.30
CA GLN A 51 13.88 38.64 3.78
C GLN A 51 13.40 37.75 4.93
N HIS A 52 12.99 38.37 6.02
CA HIS A 52 12.30 37.69 7.11
C HIS A 52 10.92 37.25 6.62
N TYR A 53 10.79 35.97 6.32
CA TYR A 53 9.51 35.30 6.15
C TYR A 53 9.22 34.46 7.39
N GLU A 54 7.95 34.37 7.77
CA GLU A 54 7.53 33.39 8.77
C GLU A 54 7.74 31.97 8.24
N ASP A 55 8.18 31.08 9.12
CA ASP A 55 8.36 29.66 8.82
C ASP A 55 7.04 29.04 8.36
N LYS A 56 7.07 28.29 7.24
CA LYS A 56 5.93 27.56 6.71
C LYS A 56 6.28 26.10 6.54
N LEU A 57 5.31 25.23 6.82
CA LEU A 57 5.43 23.81 6.49
C LEU A 57 5.37 23.62 4.98
N ILE A 58 6.40 23.00 4.41
CA ILE A 58 6.51 22.72 2.98
C ILE A 58 6.58 21.21 2.77
N TRP A 59 5.72 20.68 1.89
CA TRP A 59 5.75 19.30 1.45
C TRP A 59 6.84 19.10 0.40
N ASN A 60 8.00 18.58 0.81
CA ASN A 60 9.18 18.40 -0.04
C ASN A 60 9.06 17.30 -1.11
N PHE A 61 7.96 16.55 -1.15
CA PHE A 61 7.74 15.48 -2.13
C PHE A 61 6.90 15.90 -3.35
N ASN A 62 6.76 17.21 -3.59
CA ASN A 62 6.32 17.75 -4.87
C ASN A 62 6.91 19.15 -5.13
N SER A 63 6.83 19.59 -6.39
CA SER A 63 7.40 20.87 -6.84
C SER A 63 6.64 22.10 -6.35
N CYS A 64 5.38 21.96 -5.93
CA CYS A 64 4.58 23.08 -5.44
C CYS A 64 4.66 23.27 -3.92
N GLY A 65 5.28 22.35 -3.19
CA GLY A 65 5.42 22.44 -1.73
C GLY A 65 4.12 22.25 -0.94
N ILE A 66 3.00 21.94 -1.60
CA ILE A 66 1.67 21.81 -0.98
C ILE A 66 1.32 20.33 -0.85
N TYR A 67 0.91 19.91 0.34
CA TYR A 67 0.46 18.53 0.54
C TYR A 67 -0.81 18.21 -0.25
N SER A 68 -0.87 17.02 -0.85
CA SER A 68 -2.09 16.45 -1.43
C SER A 68 -2.21 14.97 -1.06
N VAL A 69 -3.43 14.45 -0.98
CA VAL A 69 -3.67 13.01 -0.73
C VAL A 69 -2.94 12.15 -1.77
N LYS A 70 -2.90 12.61 -3.03
CA LYS A 70 -2.18 11.94 -4.12
C LYS A 70 -0.67 11.85 -3.86
N SER A 71 -0.03 12.96 -3.50
CA SER A 71 1.42 12.97 -3.21
C SER A 71 1.76 12.18 -1.95
N GLY A 72 0.93 12.27 -0.91
CA GLY A 72 1.05 11.45 0.30
C GLY A 72 0.93 9.95 0.01
N TYR A 73 -0.05 9.55 -0.79
CA TYR A 73 -0.24 8.14 -1.18
C TYR A 73 0.95 7.61 -2.00
N LEU A 74 1.45 8.39 -2.96
CA LEU A 74 2.61 7.98 -3.78
C LEU A 74 3.87 7.78 -2.92
N LEU A 75 4.09 8.66 -1.94
CA LEU A 75 5.19 8.54 -0.99
C LEU A 75 5.02 7.33 -0.06
N ALA A 76 3.82 7.13 0.50
CA ALA A 76 3.54 5.95 1.33
C ALA A 76 3.83 4.67 0.52
N ARG A 77 3.38 4.63 -0.74
CA ARG A 77 3.63 3.51 -1.64
C ARG A 77 5.11 3.29 -1.92
N SER A 78 5.94 4.34 -2.05
CA SER A 78 7.39 4.15 -2.22
C SER A 78 8.04 3.55 -0.97
N PHE A 79 7.63 3.93 0.24
CA PHE A 79 8.14 3.30 1.47
C PHE A 79 7.76 1.83 1.58
N TYR A 80 6.53 1.47 1.20
CA TYR A 80 6.12 0.06 1.14
C TYR A 80 6.84 -0.70 0.03
N ALA A 81 7.12 -0.05 -1.10
CA ALA A 81 7.91 -0.65 -2.18
C ALA A 81 9.35 -0.88 -1.71
N ASP A 82 9.99 0.06 -1.01
CA ASP A 82 11.36 -0.06 -0.50
C ASP A 82 11.50 -1.12 0.60
N ALA A 83 10.49 -1.26 1.48
CA ALA A 83 10.43 -2.35 2.46
C ALA A 83 10.34 -3.74 1.78
N HIS A 84 9.72 -3.82 0.60
CA HIS A 84 9.72 -5.00 -0.25
C HIS A 84 10.89 -5.03 -1.28
N SER A 85 11.69 -3.97 -1.39
CA SER A 85 12.73 -3.81 -2.42
C SER A 85 14.08 -4.43 -2.07
N ARG A 86 14.30 -4.84 -0.82
CA ARG A 86 15.34 -5.85 -0.54
C ARG A 86 15.07 -7.18 -1.27
N ASN A 87 13.86 -7.36 -1.82
CA ASN A 87 13.49 -8.46 -2.72
C ASN A 87 12.98 -7.97 -4.11
N ALA A 88 13.04 -6.67 -4.45
CA ALA A 88 12.45 -6.13 -5.68
C ALA A 88 13.47 -5.54 -6.67
N ALA A 89 14.75 -5.89 -6.54
CA ALA A 89 15.74 -5.70 -7.61
C ALA A 89 15.59 -6.71 -8.77
N GLN A 90 14.48 -7.46 -8.83
CA GLN A 90 14.02 -8.18 -10.01
C GLN A 90 12.61 -7.72 -10.36
N GLY A 91 12.55 -6.65 -11.15
CA GLY A 91 11.33 -6.14 -11.78
C GLY A 91 10.82 -7.04 -12.91
N GLU A 92 10.76 -8.36 -12.70
CA GLU A 92 9.95 -9.30 -13.45
C GLU A 92 9.34 -10.26 -12.45
N SER A 93 8.32 -9.77 -11.75
CA SER A 93 7.49 -10.64 -10.91
C SER A 93 6.79 -11.62 -11.86
N SER A 94 7.26 -12.87 -11.90
CA SER A 94 6.66 -13.96 -12.69
C SER A 94 5.16 -14.10 -12.38
N THR A 95 4.73 -13.69 -11.18
CA THR A 95 3.33 -13.58 -10.79
C THR A 95 2.55 -12.47 -11.49
N ARG A 96 3.14 -11.36 -11.94
CA ARG A 96 2.42 -10.34 -12.74
C ARG A 96 2.10 -10.83 -14.15
N GLY A 97 3.02 -11.56 -14.78
CA GLY A 97 2.78 -12.21 -16.07
C GLY A 97 1.69 -13.26 -15.98
N LEU A 98 1.73 -14.09 -14.92
CA LEU A 98 0.69 -15.08 -14.63
C LEU A 98 -0.66 -14.40 -14.31
N ILE A 99 -0.74 -13.45 -13.37
CA ILE A 99 -1.99 -12.78 -13.03
C ILE A 99 -2.59 -12.04 -14.25
N SER A 100 -1.74 -11.45 -15.11
CA SER A 100 -2.17 -10.86 -16.38
C SER A 100 -2.74 -11.91 -17.34
N SER A 101 -2.08 -13.07 -17.50
CA SER A 101 -2.54 -14.12 -18.41
C SER A 101 -3.84 -14.79 -17.94
N HIS A 102 -4.03 -14.97 -16.62
CA HIS A 102 -5.27 -15.52 -16.06
C HIS A 102 -6.48 -14.65 -16.40
N TRP A 103 -6.37 -13.34 -16.21
CA TRP A 103 -7.47 -12.43 -16.57
C TRP A 103 -7.68 -12.34 -18.08
N GLN A 104 -6.61 -12.32 -18.87
CA GLN A 104 -6.74 -12.35 -20.33
C GLN A 104 -7.50 -13.59 -20.80
N ASN A 105 -7.19 -14.76 -20.24
CA ASN A 105 -7.88 -16.00 -20.58
C ASN A 105 -9.35 -15.96 -20.13
N LEU A 106 -9.62 -15.46 -18.93
CA LEU A 106 -11.00 -15.31 -18.45
C LEU A 106 -11.83 -14.43 -19.38
N TRP A 107 -11.32 -13.26 -19.78
CA TRP A 107 -12.05 -12.32 -20.63
C TRP A 107 -12.22 -12.77 -22.09
N LYS A 108 -11.42 -13.74 -22.54
CA LYS A 108 -11.54 -14.36 -23.87
C LYS A 108 -12.64 -15.42 -23.96
N LEU A 109 -13.19 -15.89 -22.85
CA LEU A 109 -14.24 -16.92 -22.88
C LEU A 109 -15.50 -16.38 -23.57
N GLU A 110 -16.02 -17.15 -24.52
CA GLU A 110 -17.27 -16.86 -25.26
C GLU A 110 -18.49 -17.24 -24.42
N VAL A 111 -18.64 -16.63 -23.26
CA VAL A 111 -19.77 -16.86 -22.35
C VAL A 111 -20.49 -15.54 -22.06
N PRO A 112 -21.78 -15.57 -21.68
CA PRO A 112 -22.51 -14.38 -21.26
C PRO A 112 -21.73 -13.54 -20.25
N ARG A 113 -21.73 -12.21 -20.42
CA ARG A 113 -20.99 -11.26 -19.57
C ARG A 113 -21.26 -11.44 -18.07
N LYS A 114 -22.49 -11.82 -17.71
CA LYS A 114 -22.88 -12.11 -16.32
C LYS A 114 -22.05 -13.25 -15.70
N LEU A 115 -21.76 -14.30 -16.48
CA LEU A 115 -20.94 -15.43 -16.03
C LEU A 115 -19.47 -15.04 -15.88
N LEU A 116 -18.93 -14.24 -16.82
CA LEU A 116 -17.56 -13.71 -16.69
C LEU A 116 -17.36 -12.90 -15.41
N LEU A 117 -18.30 -12.00 -15.11
CA LEU A 117 -18.26 -11.21 -13.88
C LEU A 117 -18.39 -12.07 -12.63
N PHE A 118 -19.22 -13.11 -12.68
CA PHE A 118 -19.36 -14.06 -11.59
C PHE A 118 -18.04 -14.82 -11.35
N LEU A 119 -17.44 -15.40 -12.38
CA LEU A 119 -16.15 -16.10 -12.28
C LEU A 119 -15.04 -15.17 -11.76
N TRP A 120 -14.98 -13.94 -12.26
CA TRP A 120 -14.04 -12.94 -11.76
C TRP A 120 -14.24 -12.68 -10.25
N ARG A 121 -15.49 -12.57 -9.78
CA ARG A 121 -15.78 -12.41 -8.34
C ARG A 121 -15.39 -13.65 -7.53
N CYS A 122 -15.60 -14.85 -8.06
CA CYS A 122 -15.16 -16.09 -7.42
C CYS A 122 -13.64 -16.11 -7.24
N SER A 123 -12.88 -15.79 -8.30
CA SER A 123 -11.41 -15.81 -8.30
C SER A 123 -10.77 -14.71 -7.46
N ASN A 124 -11.49 -13.63 -7.15
CA ASN A 124 -11.02 -12.57 -6.27
C ASN A 124 -11.56 -12.69 -4.83
N GLU A 125 -12.19 -13.82 -4.49
CA GLU A 125 -12.77 -14.06 -3.15
C GLU A 125 -13.74 -12.93 -2.71
N ILE A 126 -14.45 -12.34 -3.67
CA ILE A 126 -15.38 -11.22 -3.41
C ILE A 126 -16.71 -11.75 -2.88
N LEU A 127 -17.06 -13.00 -3.19
CA LEU A 127 -18.33 -13.58 -2.79
C LEU A 127 -18.46 -13.71 -1.27
N ALA A 128 -19.66 -13.42 -0.77
CA ALA A 128 -20.02 -13.52 0.64
C ALA A 128 -20.26 -14.98 1.05
N VAL A 129 -19.21 -15.79 1.00
CA VAL A 129 -19.19 -17.18 1.49
C VAL A 129 -18.63 -17.24 2.91
N GLY A 130 -19.01 -18.24 3.70
CA GLY A 130 -18.66 -18.39 5.11
C GLY A 130 -17.17 -18.24 5.40
N SER A 131 -16.29 -18.82 4.57
CA SER A 131 -14.84 -18.68 4.75
C SER A 131 -14.34 -17.23 4.58
N MET A 132 -14.95 -16.46 3.66
CA MET A 132 -14.59 -15.08 3.36
C MET A 132 -15.25 -14.07 4.31
N LEU A 133 -16.39 -14.42 4.89
CA LEU A 133 -17.01 -13.65 5.96
C LEU A 133 -16.21 -13.82 7.26
N ARG A 134 -15.78 -15.04 7.57
CA ARG A 134 -14.94 -15.33 8.73
C ARG A 134 -13.56 -14.67 8.65
N SER A 135 -12.92 -14.66 7.47
CA SER A 135 -11.64 -13.96 7.28
C SER A 135 -11.76 -12.44 7.50
N ARG A 136 -12.96 -11.88 7.34
CA ARG A 136 -13.31 -10.50 7.68
C ARG A 136 -13.83 -10.33 9.12
N HIS A 137 -13.57 -11.30 9.99
CA HIS A 137 -13.90 -11.28 11.41
C HIS A 137 -15.41 -11.22 11.72
N LEU A 138 -16.27 -11.65 10.80
CA LEU A 138 -17.70 -11.81 11.09
C LEU A 138 -17.94 -13.13 11.86
N PRO A 139 -18.82 -13.14 12.88
CA PRO A 139 -19.11 -14.30 13.70
C PRO A 139 -20.05 -15.27 12.98
N VAL A 140 -19.56 -15.90 11.93
CA VAL A 140 -20.30 -16.90 11.14
C VAL A 140 -19.57 -18.24 11.14
N ASP A 141 -20.33 -19.33 11.08
CA ASP A 141 -19.77 -20.66 10.83
C ASP A 141 -19.26 -20.73 9.38
N PRO A 142 -17.97 -21.01 9.14
CA PRO A 142 -17.44 -21.10 7.79
C PRO A 142 -17.68 -22.48 7.15
N GLY A 143 -18.34 -23.42 7.83
CA GLY A 143 -18.69 -24.72 7.26
C GLY A 143 -19.63 -24.59 6.07
N CYS A 144 -19.46 -25.45 5.07
CA CYS A 144 -20.33 -25.53 3.92
C CYS A 144 -21.71 -26.07 4.34
N PRO A 145 -22.81 -25.31 4.20
CA PRO A 145 -24.13 -25.74 4.65
C PRO A 145 -24.74 -26.85 3.78
N LEU A 146 -24.14 -27.12 2.61
CA LEU A 146 -24.63 -28.12 1.66
C LEU A 146 -24.09 -29.52 1.97
N CYS A 147 -22.80 -29.62 2.33
CA CYS A 147 -22.15 -30.91 2.60
C CYS A 147 -21.82 -31.14 4.08
N ASN A 148 -21.80 -30.09 4.91
CA ASN A 148 -21.41 -30.10 6.31
C ASN A 148 -20.06 -30.78 6.61
N SER A 149 -19.16 -30.87 5.61
CA SER A 149 -17.89 -31.59 5.71
C SER A 149 -16.67 -30.71 5.54
N ASP A 150 -16.75 -29.68 4.70
CA ASP A 150 -15.61 -28.80 4.37
C ASP A 150 -15.97 -27.33 4.59
N LEU A 151 -14.98 -26.44 4.45
CA LEU A 151 -15.18 -25.00 4.49
C LEU A 151 -15.92 -24.49 3.24
N GLU A 152 -16.84 -23.56 3.44
CA GLU A 152 -17.55 -22.84 2.40
C GLU A 152 -16.61 -21.85 1.69
N THR A 153 -15.88 -22.34 0.70
CA THR A 153 -15.10 -21.53 -0.25
C THR A 153 -15.82 -21.44 -1.59
N PRO A 154 -15.57 -20.44 -2.45
CA PRO A 154 -16.23 -20.38 -3.76
C PRO A 154 -15.93 -21.61 -4.62
N ILE A 155 -14.69 -22.11 -4.58
CA ILE A 155 -14.27 -23.31 -5.33
C ILE A 155 -15.01 -24.54 -4.80
N HIS A 156 -15.12 -24.69 -3.48
CA HIS A 156 -15.88 -25.78 -2.89
C HIS A 156 -17.36 -25.65 -3.25
N LEU A 157 -17.99 -24.51 -2.96
CA LEU A 157 -19.42 -24.28 -3.13
C LEU A 157 -19.90 -24.52 -4.57
N PHE A 158 -19.12 -24.14 -5.58
CA PHE A 158 -19.51 -24.24 -6.99
C PHE A 158 -18.89 -25.42 -7.74
N GLY A 159 -17.93 -26.16 -7.16
CA GLY A 159 -17.20 -27.21 -7.88
C GLY A 159 -16.87 -28.44 -7.05
N ALA A 160 -16.15 -28.28 -5.93
CA ALA A 160 -15.64 -29.43 -5.18
C ALA A 160 -16.67 -30.07 -4.23
N CYS A 161 -17.71 -29.34 -3.84
CA CYS A 161 -18.76 -29.83 -2.95
C CYS A 161 -19.49 -31.01 -3.58
N PHE A 162 -19.68 -32.09 -2.82
CA PHE A 162 -20.42 -33.27 -3.26
C PHE A 162 -21.80 -32.91 -3.83
N PHE A 163 -22.53 -32.03 -3.15
CA PHE A 163 -23.83 -31.55 -3.63
C PHE A 163 -23.71 -30.78 -4.95
N ALA A 164 -22.73 -29.88 -5.06
CA ALA A 164 -22.50 -29.12 -6.29
C ALA A 164 -22.18 -30.05 -7.48
N ARG A 165 -21.35 -31.07 -7.27
CA ARG A 165 -21.05 -32.09 -8.29
C ARG A 165 -22.32 -32.81 -8.74
N GLN A 166 -23.18 -33.23 -7.82
CA GLN A 166 -24.46 -33.87 -8.17
C GLN A 166 -25.36 -32.97 -9.02
N VAL A 167 -25.41 -31.67 -8.72
CA VAL A 167 -26.15 -30.68 -9.53
C VAL A 167 -25.58 -30.60 -10.94
N TRP A 168 -24.25 -30.53 -11.07
CA TRP A 168 -23.59 -30.51 -12.38
C TRP A 168 -23.84 -31.78 -13.19
N TYR A 169 -23.73 -32.96 -12.57
CA TYR A 169 -24.05 -34.24 -13.19
C TYR A 169 -25.50 -34.34 -13.67
N SER A 170 -26.43 -33.77 -12.90
CA SER A 170 -27.86 -33.77 -13.24
C SER A 170 -28.24 -32.68 -14.25
N SER A 171 -27.30 -31.80 -14.58
CA SER A 171 -27.53 -30.72 -15.55
C SER A 171 -27.31 -31.21 -16.98
N ASN A 172 -27.92 -30.51 -17.95
CA ASN A 172 -27.71 -30.76 -19.38
C ASN A 172 -26.28 -30.42 -19.86
N LEU A 173 -25.39 -29.99 -18.97
CA LEU A 173 -24.03 -29.58 -19.30
C LEU A 173 -23.02 -30.74 -19.24
N GLN A 174 -23.44 -31.94 -18.82
CA GLN A 174 -22.63 -33.18 -18.80
C GLN A 174 -21.20 -32.94 -18.31
N VAL A 175 -21.06 -32.25 -17.17
CA VAL A 175 -19.75 -31.98 -16.59
C VAL A 175 -19.28 -33.26 -15.90
N ASP A 176 -18.54 -34.08 -16.63
CA ASP A 176 -17.88 -35.25 -16.06
C ASP A 176 -16.85 -34.81 -15.03
N SER A 177 -16.90 -35.47 -13.88
CA SER A 177 -16.20 -35.05 -12.67
C SER A 177 -14.89 -35.76 -12.40
#